data_AF-A0A023W7E4-F1
#
_entry.id   AF-A0A023W7E4-F1
#
_cell.length_a   1.000
_cell.length_b   1.000
_cell.length_c   1.000
_cell.angle_alpha   90.00
_cell.angle_beta   90.00
_cell.angle_gamma   90.00
#
_symmetry.space_group_name_H-M   'P 1'
#
loop_
_entity.id
_entity.type
_entity.pdbx_description
1 polymer ?
#
loop_
_entity_poly.entity_id
_entity_poly.type
_entity_poly.pdbx_seq_one_letter_code
_entity_poly.pdbx_strand_id
1 'polypeptide(L)'
;RLLRSPSPRYQYSDGEDLPKSIDWREKGAVAPVKDQGACGSCWAFSTVAAVEGINQIVTGDLISLSEQELVDCDTSYNQGCNG
;
A
#
# COMPACT_ATOMS: atom_id res chain seq x y z
N ARG A 1 19.38 -20.96 -6.26
CA ARG A 1 18.21 -20.09 -5.97
C ARG A 1 17.23 -20.95 -5.16
N LEU A 2 17.22 -20.85 -3.82
CA LEU A 2 16.34 -21.66 -2.99
C LEU A 2 14.89 -21.23 -3.27
N LEU A 3 14.07 -22.16 -3.74
CA LEU A 3 12.63 -21.94 -3.87
C LEU A 3 12.07 -21.90 -2.44
N ARG A 4 11.88 -20.70 -1.91
CA ARG A 4 11.22 -20.49 -0.63
C ARG A 4 9.75 -20.84 -0.80
N SER A 5 9.25 -21.79 0.00
CA SER A 5 7.83 -22.12 0.01
C SER A 5 6.99 -20.86 0.30
N PRO A 6 5.85 -20.65 -0.39
CA PRO A 6 4.96 -19.52 -0.11
C PRO A 6 4.54 -19.51 1.36
N SER A 7 4.54 -18.33 1.98
CA SER A 7 4.03 -18.18 3.35
C SER A 7 2.50 -18.20 3.31
N PRO A 8 1.83 -18.98 4.18
CA PRO A 8 0.37 -18.96 4.29
C PRO A 8 -0.15 -17.72 5.03
N ARG A 9 0.71 -16.78 5.43
CA ARG A 9 0.37 -15.65 6.33
C ARG A 9 -0.82 -14.80 5.87
N TYR A 10 -1.02 -14.65 4.55
CA TYR A 10 -2.13 -13.88 3.98
C TYR A 10 -3.12 -14.76 3.20
N GLN A 11 -3.02 -16.09 3.34
CA GLN A 11 -4.00 -17.00 2.76
C GLN A 11 -5.23 -17.04 3.66
N TYR A 12 -6.39 -16.81 3.05
CA TYR A 12 -7.67 -17.11 3.68
C TYR A 12 -7.81 -18.63 3.87
N SER A 13 -8.42 -19.04 4.98
CA SER A 13 -8.71 -20.45 5.24
C SER A 13 -10.17 -20.79 4.93
N ASP A 14 -10.42 -21.90 4.25
CA ASP A 14 -11.79 -22.37 4.03
C ASP A 14 -12.53 -22.58 5.37
N GLY A 15 -13.66 -21.90 5.53
CA GLY A 15 -14.45 -21.91 6.77
C GLY A 15 -14.06 -20.84 7.80
N GLU A 16 -13.18 -19.90 7.45
CA GLU A 16 -12.87 -18.75 8.31
C GLU A 16 -14.03 -17.74 8.32
N ASP A 17 -14.53 -17.44 9.51
CA ASP A 17 -15.61 -16.48 9.71
C ASP A 17 -15.10 -15.05 9.47
N LEU A 18 -15.22 -14.58 8.23
CA LEU A 18 -14.85 -13.21 7.88
C LEU A 18 -15.81 -12.19 8.52
N PRO A 19 -15.29 -11.05 8.98
CA PRO A 19 -16.13 -9.96 9.44
C PRO A 19 -17.00 -9.43 8.28
N LYS A 20 -18.25 -9.04 8.59
CA LYS A 20 -19.19 -8.48 7.60
C LYS A 20 -18.71 -7.18 6.96
N SER A 21 -17.81 -6.47 7.63
CA SER A 21 -17.20 -5.22 7.16
C SER A 21 -15.86 -5.01 7.83
N ILE A 22 -14.91 -4.41 7.11
CA ILE A 22 -13.63 -3.94 7.64
C ILE A 22 -13.45 -2.48 7.26
N ASP A 23 -13.05 -1.68 8.24
CA ASP A 23 -12.53 -0.33 8.02
C ASP A 23 -11.10 -0.26 8.57
N TRP A 24 -10.11 -0.17 7.67
CA TRP A 24 -8.70 -0.08 8.06
C TRP A 24 -8.35 1.25 8.74
N ARG A 25 -9.18 2.30 8.59
CA ARG A 25 -9.01 3.56 9.30
C ARG A 25 -9.22 3.36 10.80
N GLU A 26 -10.24 2.58 11.18
CA GLU A 26 -10.50 2.21 12.58
C GLU A 26 -9.40 1.31 13.17
N LYS A 27 -8.57 0.70 12.30
CA LYS A 27 -7.40 -0.11 12.69
C LYS A 27 -6.09 0.69 12.67
N GLY A 28 -6.14 1.99 12.37
CA GLY A 28 -4.97 2.85 12.27
C GLY A 28 -4.08 2.61 11.04
N ALA A 29 -4.51 1.78 10.07
CA ALA A 29 -3.71 1.38 8.91
C ALA A 29 -3.95 2.24 7.66
N VAL A 30 -4.40 3.49 7.87
CA VAL A 30 -4.65 4.44 6.79
C VAL A 30 -4.10 5.80 7.22
N ALA A 31 -3.11 6.31 6.49
CA ALA A 31 -2.57 7.64 6.69
C ALA A 31 -3.61 8.74 6.39
N PRO A 32 -3.41 9.97 6.89
CA PRO A 32 -4.24 11.10 6.48
C PRO A 32 -4.29 11.24 4.96
N VAL A 33 -5.43 11.71 4.44
CA VAL A 33 -5.61 11.93 2.99
C VAL A 33 -4.59 12.96 2.51
N LYS A 34 -3.88 12.62 1.43
CA LYS A 34 -2.89 13.47 0.77
C LYS A 34 -3.49 14.05 -0.52
N ASP A 35 -2.82 15.06 -1.11
CA ASP A 35 -3.24 15.73 -2.34
C ASP A 35 -2.14 15.63 -3.42
N GLN A 36 -2.48 15.08 -4.58
CA GLN A 36 -1.57 14.94 -5.72
C GLN A 36 -1.47 16.23 -6.57
N GLY A 37 -2.36 17.19 -6.35
CA GLY A 37 -2.45 18.42 -7.13
C GLY A 37 -2.75 18.17 -8.61
N ALA A 38 -2.22 19.04 -9.48
CA ALA A 38 -2.41 18.96 -10.93
C ALA A 38 -1.38 18.04 -11.61
N CYS A 39 -1.14 16.86 -11.05
CA CYS A 39 -0.21 15.85 -11.55
C CYS A 39 -0.94 14.51 -11.65
N GLY A 40 -0.77 13.76 -12.75
CA GLY A 40 -1.34 12.41 -12.94
C GLY A 40 -0.64 11.31 -12.12
N SER A 41 -0.22 11.61 -10.90
CA SER A 41 0.54 10.71 -10.01
C SER A 41 -0.32 9.82 -9.11
N CYS A 42 -1.62 9.64 -9.42
CA CYS A 42 -2.52 8.82 -8.60
C CYS A 42 -2.02 7.39 -8.40
N TRP A 43 -1.28 6.85 -9.38
CA TRP A 43 -0.62 5.54 -9.31
C TRP A 43 0.42 5.48 -8.18
N ALA A 44 1.18 6.55 -7.95
CA ALA A 44 2.17 6.64 -6.89
C ALA A 44 1.48 6.72 -5.52
N PHE A 45 0.44 7.55 -5.39
CA PHE A 45 -0.37 7.67 -4.17
C PHE A 45 -1.05 6.35 -3.80
N SER A 46 -1.64 5.66 -4.77
CA SER A 46 -2.26 4.34 -4.56
C SER A 46 -1.24 3.31 -4.09
N THR A 47 -0.02 3.34 -4.66
CA THR A 47 1.04 2.41 -4.30
C THR A 47 1.55 2.68 -2.89
N VAL A 48 1.87 3.94 -2.58
CA VAL A 48 2.35 4.36 -1.26
C VAL A 48 1.34 4.05 -0.17
N ALA A 49 0.06 4.41 -0.34
CA ALA A 49 -0.97 4.15 0.66
C ALA A 49 -1.11 2.67 1.03
N ALA A 50 -0.96 1.76 0.04
CA ALA A 50 -0.97 0.32 0.29
C ALA A 50 0.26 -0.15 1.10
N VAL A 51 1.44 0.40 0.79
CA VAL A 51 2.70 0.07 1.49
C VAL A 51 2.68 0.61 2.93
N GLU A 52 2.19 1.84 3.13
CA GLU A 52 2.01 2.42 4.47
C GLU A 52 1.05 1.57 5.32
N GLY A 53 -0.08 1.16 4.73
CA GLY A 53 -1.09 0.34 5.41
C GLY A 53 -0.54 -1.03 5.82
N ILE A 54 0.18 -1.74 4.94
CA ILE A 54 0.77 -3.03 5.30
C ILE A 54 1.90 -2.88 6.33
N ASN A 55 2.64 -1.76 6.32
CA ASN A 55 3.64 -1.49 7.35
C ASN A 55 2.98 -1.37 8.72
N GLN A 56 1.89 -0.60 8.85
CA GLN A 56 1.13 -0.53 10.09
C GLN A 56 0.61 -1.91 10.52
N ILE A 57 0.09 -2.73 9.60
CA ILE A 57 -0.46 -4.06 9.92
C ILE A 57 0.61 -5.01 10.45
N VAL A 58 1.83 -4.94 9.91
CA VAL A 58 2.90 -5.90 10.23
C VAL A 58 3.79 -5.43 11.38
N THR A 59 4.13 -4.14 11.43
CA THR A 59 5.08 -3.59 12.41
C THR A 59 4.40 -2.80 13.53
N GLY A 60 3.19 -2.31 13.29
CA GLY A 60 2.51 -1.38 14.18
C GLY A 60 2.84 0.09 13.93
N ASP A 61 3.65 0.41 12.92
CA ASP A 61 4.08 1.78 12.62
C ASP A 61 3.44 2.32 11.34
N LEU A 62 2.67 3.41 11.46
CA LEU A 62 2.12 4.13 10.33
C LEU A 62 3.07 5.26 9.98
N ILE A 63 3.91 5.01 8.98
CA ILE A 63 4.92 5.96 8.52
C ILE A 63 4.44 6.55 7.20
N SER A 64 4.45 7.89 7.07
CA SER A 64 4.20 8.53 5.78
C SER A 64 5.42 8.38 4.88
N LEU A 65 5.27 7.73 3.73
CA LEU A 65 6.32 7.53 2.72
C LEU A 65 6.22 8.58 1.60
N SER A 66 7.19 8.56 0.69
CA SER A 66 7.36 9.55 -0.39
C SER A 66 6.75 9.08 -1.70
N GLU A 67 5.62 9.66 -2.10
CA GLU A 67 5.08 9.50 -3.46
C GLU A 67 6.02 10.09 -4.52
N GLN A 68 6.71 11.19 -4.17
CA GLN A 68 7.60 11.89 -5.10
C GLN A 68 8.80 11.02 -5.51
N GLU A 69 9.27 10.13 -4.64
CA GLU A 69 10.32 9.17 -4.99
C GLU A 69 9.88 8.28 -6.16
N LEU A 70 8.65 7.74 -6.11
CA LEU A 70 8.13 6.95 -7.21
C LEU A 70 7.97 7.79 -8.48
N VAL A 71 7.39 8.99 -8.35
CA VAL A 71 7.19 9.93 -9.48
C VAL A 71 8.51 10.27 -10.19
N ASP A 72 9.60 10.47 -9.44
CA ASP A 72 10.89 10.89 -9.98
C ASP A 72 11.76 9.72 -10.45
N CYS A 73 11.65 8.55 -9.81
CA CYS A 73 12.61 7.46 -9.98
C CYS A 73 12.09 6.27 -10.80
N ASP A 74 10.78 6.01 -10.83
CA ASP A 74 10.23 4.92 -11.64
C ASP A 74 9.99 5.37 -13.10
N THR A 75 11.09 5.70 -13.76
CA THR A 75 11.07 6.17 -15.15
C THR A 75 11.13 5.04 -16.18
N SER A 76 11.20 3.79 -15.72
CA SER A 76 11.31 2.62 -16.61
C SER A 76 9.93 2.08 -17.00
N TYR A 77 8.93 2.22 -16.12
CA TYR A 77 7.59 1.67 -16.33
C TYR A 77 6.48 2.71 -16.20
N ASN A 78 6.71 3.78 -15.44
CA ASN A 78 5.75 4.86 -15.23
C ASN A 78 6.24 6.18 -15.83
N GLN A 79 5.34 7.15 -15.97
CA GLN A 79 5.60 8.42 -16.66
C GLN A 79 5.40 9.64 -15.76
N GLY A 80 5.68 9.48 -14.46
CA GLY A 80 5.55 10.55 -13.48
C GLY A 80 4.13 11.14 -13.46
N CYS A 81 4.00 12.43 -13.78
CA CYS A 81 2.71 13.11 -13.85
C CYS A 81 1.84 12.75 -15.06
N ASN A 82 2.30 11.92 -15.99
CA ASN A 82 1.51 11.49 -17.15
C ASN A 82 0.79 10.14 -16.95
N GLY A 83 0.94 9.53 -15.77
CA GLY A 83 0.53 8.14 -15.53
C GLY A 83 1.63 7.19 -15.98
#